data_AF-K0IN06-F1
#
_entry.id   AF-K0IN06-F1
#
_cell.length_a   1.000
_cell.length_b   1.000
_cell.length_c   1.000
_cell.angle_alpha   90.00
_cell.angle_beta   90.00
_cell.angle_gamma   90.00
#
_symmetry.space_group_name_H-M   'P 1'
#
loop_
_entity.id
_entity.type
_entity.pdbx_description
1 polymer ?
#
loop_
_entity_poly.entity_id
_entity_poly.type
_entity_poly.pdbx_seq_one_letter_code
_entity_poly.pdbx_strand_id
1 'polypeptide(L)'
;MPIDAAEFDAHKDLATIITQFLCRNRDKGFSAKEIAQATGISEADVNSAMFKLGLSDLASAIAGRKKKIRIEDVTIGGTTYYRCVSD
;
A
#
# COMPACT_ATOMS: atom_id res chain seq x y z
N MET A 1 -18.45 -11.52 6.58
CA MET A 1 -19.55 -10.76 5.95
C MET A 1 -19.02 -10.10 4.69
N PRO A 2 -19.79 -10.05 3.59
CA PRO A 2 -19.44 -9.21 2.45
C PRO A 2 -19.47 -7.73 2.87
N ILE A 3 -18.59 -6.92 2.27
CA ILE A 3 -18.58 -5.46 2.45
C ILE A 3 -19.35 -4.80 1.30
N ASP A 4 -19.99 -3.67 1.58
CA ASP A 4 -20.78 -2.93 0.58
C ASP A 4 -19.89 -2.20 -0.44
N ALA A 5 -20.43 -1.88 -1.61
CA ALA A 5 -19.64 -1.31 -2.71
C ALA A 5 -19.01 0.05 -2.35
N ALA A 6 -19.73 0.89 -1.60
CA ALA A 6 -19.23 2.17 -1.13
C ALA A 6 -18.07 2.00 -0.12
N GLU A 7 -18.14 1.00 0.74
CA GLU A 7 -17.08 0.67 1.70
C GLU A 7 -15.85 0.11 0.95
N PHE A 8 -16.08 -0.69 -0.10
CA PHE A 8 -15.02 -1.17 -0.97
C PHE A 8 -14.29 -0.03 -1.71
N ASP A 9 -15.02 0.91 -2.33
CA ASP A 9 -14.42 2.05 -3.04
C ASP A 9 -13.69 3.00 -2.08
N ALA A 10 -14.25 3.27 -0.88
CA ALA A 10 -13.55 4.05 0.13
C ALA A 10 -12.19 3.43 0.51
N HIS A 11 -12.14 2.11 0.70
CA HIS A 11 -10.87 1.41 0.98
C HIS A 11 -9.91 1.39 -0.22
N LYS A 12 -10.43 1.42 -1.45
CA LYS A 12 -9.64 1.51 -2.67
C LYS A 12 -9.01 2.90 -2.83
N ASP A 13 -9.70 3.95 -2.41
CA ASP A 13 -9.14 5.29 -2.32
C ASP A 13 -8.01 5.37 -1.30
N LEU A 14 -8.13 4.73 -0.13
CA LEU A 14 -7.04 4.67 0.86
C LEU A 14 -5.77 4.03 0.29
N ALA A 15 -5.90 2.89 -0.39
CA ALA A 15 -4.77 2.24 -1.06
C ALA A 15 -4.14 3.14 -2.13
N THR A 16 -4.96 3.93 -2.84
CA THR A 16 -4.50 4.89 -3.84
C THR A 16 -3.74 6.06 -3.19
N ILE A 17 -4.26 6.61 -2.09
CA ILE A 17 -3.62 7.69 -1.32
C ILE A 17 -2.25 7.24 -0.81
N ILE A 18 -2.18 6.04 -0.19
CA ILE A 18 -0.92 5.53 0.34
C ILE A 18 0.07 5.24 -0.79
N THR A 19 -0.38 4.65 -1.90
CA THR A 19 0.47 4.40 -3.07
C THR A 19 1.01 5.72 -3.64
N GLN A 20 0.18 6.76 -3.77
CA GLN A 20 0.62 8.08 -4.21
C GLN A 20 1.65 8.70 -3.26
N PHE A 21 1.43 8.59 -1.95
CA PHE A 21 2.38 9.07 -0.95
C PHE A 21 3.74 8.38 -1.09
N LEU A 22 3.76 7.05 -1.15
CA LEU A 22 4.99 6.26 -1.31
C LEU A 22 5.68 6.57 -2.65
N CYS A 23 4.91 6.71 -3.73
CA CYS A 23 5.46 6.99 -5.05
C CYS A 23 5.86 8.45 -5.27
N ARG A 24 5.44 9.39 -4.40
CA ARG A 24 6.02 10.75 -4.33
C ARG A 24 7.34 10.76 -3.56
N ASN A 25 7.52 9.85 -2.61
CA ASN A 25 8.69 9.76 -1.75
C ASN A 25 9.51 8.47 -2.01
N ARG A 26 9.86 8.22 -3.29
CA ARG A 26 10.51 6.97 -3.71
C ARG A 26 11.94 6.81 -3.18
N ASP A 27 12.53 7.86 -2.62
CA ASP A 27 13.88 7.84 -2.05
C ASP A 27 13.92 7.15 -0.67
N LYS A 28 12.78 6.97 0.00
CA LYS A 28 12.70 6.46 1.38
C LYS A 28 11.64 5.37 1.52
N GLY A 29 11.87 4.48 2.50
CA GLY A 29 10.85 3.56 2.99
C GLY A 29 10.16 4.14 4.21
N PHE A 30 8.86 3.91 4.35
CA PHE A 30 8.06 4.41 5.45
C PHE A 30 7.38 3.27 6.19
N SER A 31 7.39 3.31 7.52
CA SER A 31 6.58 2.39 8.33
C SER A 31 5.09 2.71 8.23
N ALA A 32 4.23 1.74 8.57
CA ALA A 32 2.78 1.96 8.61
C ALA A 32 2.40 3.18 9.47
N LYS A 33 3.11 3.39 10.58
CA LYS A 33 2.93 4.52 11.50
C LYS A 33 3.28 5.86 10.85
N GLU A 34 4.39 5.93 10.12
CA GLU A 34 4.80 7.15 9.42
C GLU A 34 3.84 7.49 8.28
N ILE A 35 3.37 6.48 7.54
CA ILE A 35 2.35 6.64 6.50
C ILE A 35 1.05 7.16 7.12
N ALA A 36 0.60 6.56 8.22
CA ALA A 36 -0.59 6.97 8.95
C ALA A 36 -0.52 8.45 9.36
N GLN A 37 0.60 8.87 9.94
CA GLN A 37 0.83 10.26 10.33
C GLN A 37 0.86 11.22 9.14
N ALA A 38 1.51 10.84 8.03
CA ALA A 38 1.65 11.70 6.87
C ALA A 38 0.35 11.82 6.04
N THR A 39 -0.48 10.79 6.04
CA THR A 39 -1.71 10.73 5.24
C THR A 39 -2.98 11.03 6.05
N GLY A 40 -2.88 11.05 7.39
CA GLY A 40 -4.03 11.18 8.28
C GLY A 40 -4.90 9.92 8.36
N ILE A 41 -4.41 8.79 7.85
CA ILE A 41 -5.11 7.50 7.84
C ILE A 41 -4.73 6.71 9.10
N SER A 42 -5.64 5.90 9.64
CA SER A 42 -5.33 5.04 10.79
C SER A 42 -4.30 3.97 10.41
N GLU A 43 -3.41 3.62 11.34
CA GLU A 43 -2.38 2.60 11.11
C GLU A 43 -2.98 1.22 10.73
N ALA A 44 -4.15 0.88 11.29
CA ALA A 44 -4.89 -0.32 10.92
C ALA A 44 -5.37 -0.31 9.46
N ASP A 45 -5.84 0.83 8.97
CA ASP A 45 -6.26 1.00 7.58
C ASP A 45 -5.07 0.96 6.63
N VAL A 46 -3.92 1.52 7.04
CA VAL A 46 -2.66 1.41 6.30
C VAL A 46 -2.24 -0.04 6.17
N ASN A 47 -2.23 -0.82 7.26
CA ASN A 47 -1.88 -2.23 7.22
C ASN A 47 -2.85 -3.05 6.35
N SER A 48 -4.15 -2.79 6.46
CA SER A 48 -5.17 -3.44 5.63
C SER A 48 -4.98 -3.13 4.15
N ALA A 49 -4.68 -1.86 3.82
CA ALA A 49 -4.40 -1.43 2.46
C ALA A 49 -3.09 -2.03 1.91
N MET A 50 -2.02 -2.11 2.72
CA MET A 50 -0.76 -2.71 2.30
C MET A 50 -0.92 -4.21 2.04
N PHE A 51 -1.70 -4.91 2.86
CA PHE A 51 -2.02 -6.32 2.63
C PHE A 51 -2.78 -6.53 1.31
N LYS A 52 -3.77 -5.67 1.02
CA LYS A 52 -4.49 -5.67 -0.27
C LYS A 52 -3.58 -5.34 -1.46
N LEU A 53 -2.64 -4.40 -1.30
CA LEU A 53 -1.69 -4.03 -2.36
C LEU A 53 -0.70 -5.15 -2.63
N GLY A 54 -0.16 -5.82 -1.61
CA GLY A 54 0.69 -6.99 -1.78
C GLY A 54 -0.02 -8.14 -2.51
N LEU A 55 -1.30 -8.40 -2.17
CA LEU A 55 -2.12 -9.37 -2.89
C LEU A 55 -2.42 -8.94 -4.34
N SER A 56 -2.65 -7.65 -4.57
CA SER A 56 -2.92 -7.10 -5.90
C SER A 56 -1.68 -7.12 -6.80
N ASP A 57 -0.49 -6.94 -6.23
CA ASP A 57 0.79 -7.06 -6.93
C ASP A 57 1.06 -8.52 -7.32
N LEU A 58 0.83 -9.45 -6.38
CA LEU A 58 0.94 -10.90 -6.62
C LEU A 58 -0.03 -11.35 -7.72
N ALA A 59 -1.30 -10.95 -7.67
CA ALA A 59 -2.29 -11.28 -8.69
C ALA A 59 -1.96 -10.66 -10.06
N SER A 60 -1.42 -9.43 -10.09
CA SER A 60 -1.03 -8.76 -11.33
C SER A 60 0.23 -9.40 -11.95
N ALA A 61 1.18 -9.83 -11.11
CA ALA A 61 2.38 -10.56 -11.53
C ALA A 61 2.03 -11.93 -12.14
N ILE A 62 1.07 -12.65 -11.54
CA ILE A 62 0.57 -13.92 -12.07
C ILE A 62 -0.22 -13.71 -13.37
N ALA A 63 -0.97 -12.61 -13.48
CA ALA A 63 -1.78 -12.29 -14.67
C ALA A 63 -0.98 -11.67 -15.83
N GLY A 64 0.35 -11.54 -15.73
CA GLY A 64 1.21 -10.99 -16.80
C GLY A 64 0.97 -9.51 -17.12
N ARG A 65 0.13 -8.81 -16.36
CA ARG A 65 -0.11 -7.37 -16.51
C ARG A 65 0.93 -6.61 -15.71
N LYS A 66 1.99 -6.15 -16.38
CA LYS A 66 2.99 -5.23 -15.81
C LYS A 66 2.30 -3.95 -15.32
N LYS A 67 1.98 -3.85 -14.02
CA LYS A 67 1.78 -2.54 -13.39
C LYS A 67 3.14 -1.86 -13.30
N LYS A 68 3.25 -0.62 -13.78
CA LYS A 68 4.48 0.20 -13.74
C LYS A 68 4.89 0.63 -12.31
N ILE A 69 4.10 0.28 -11.30
CA ILE A 69 4.28 0.69 -9.92
C ILE A 69 4.20 -0.56 -9.06
N ARG A 70 5.25 -0.82 -8.29
CA ARG A 70 5.39 -1.93 -7.38
C ARG A 70 5.72 -1.38 -5.99
N ILE A 71 5.13 -1.95 -4.94
CA ILE A 71 5.46 -1.60 -3.56
C ILE A 71 6.31 -2.73 -3.00
N GLU A 72 7.51 -2.41 -2.54
CA GLU A 72 8.37 -3.34 -1.82
C GLU A 72 8.20 -3.12 -0.31
N ASP A 73 8.25 -4.21 0.44
CA ASP A 73 8.28 -4.21 1.88
C ASP A 73 9.56 -4.83 2.44
N VAL A 74 10.07 -4.27 3.54
CA VAL A 74 11.21 -4.84 4.28
C VAL A 74 10.93 -4.75 5.77
N THR A 75 11.14 -5.84 6.49
CA THR A 75 11.00 -5.87 7.95
C THR A 75 12.37 -5.77 8.61
N ILE A 76 12.59 -4.71 9.40
CA ILE A 76 13.82 -4.45 10.14
C ILE A 76 13.46 -4.31 11.62
N GLY A 77 14.01 -5.17 12.47
CA GLY A 77 13.78 -5.10 13.93
C GLY A 77 12.30 -5.22 14.34
N GLY A 78 11.47 -5.92 13.56
CA GLY A 78 10.04 -6.07 13.81
C GLY A 78 9.17 -4.94 13.26
N THR A 79 9.74 -3.93 12.61
CA THR A 79 8.99 -2.88 11.91
C THR A 79 9.05 -3.11 10.41
N THR A 80 7.89 -3.18 9.75
CA THR A 80 7.79 -3.29 8.30
C THR A 80 7.76 -1.90 7.67
N TYR A 81 8.66 -1.69 6.71
CA TYR A 81 8.79 -0.47 5.93
C TYR A 81 8.36 -0.73 4.50
N TYR A 82 7.66 0.22 3.90
CA TYR A 82 7.13 0.14 2.55
C TYR A 82 7.75 1.22 1.67
N ARG A 83 8.11 0.86 0.44
CA ARG A 83 8.68 1.78 -0.54
C ARG A 83 8.07 1.55 -1.91
N CYS A 84 7.79 2.63 -2.64
CA CYS A 84 7.40 2.52 -4.04
C CYS A 84 8.63 2.42 -4.94
N VAL A 85 8.63 1.41 -5.81
CA VAL A 85 9.57 1.25 -6.91
C VAL A 85 8.82 1.24 -8.23
N SER A 86 9.41 1.84 -9.24
CA SER A 86 8.91 1.77 -10.62
C SER A 86 9.91 0.97 -11.43
N ASP A 87 9.41 -0.04 -12.13
CA ASP A 87 10.14 -0.76 -13.20
C ASP A 87 10.30 0.16 -14.42
#